data_AF-A0A8S0G271-F1
#
_entry.id   AF-A0A8S0G271-F1
#
_cell.length_a   1.000
_cell.length_b   1.000
_cell.length_c   1.000
_cell.angle_alpha   90.00
_cell.angle_beta   90.00
_cell.angle_gamma   90.00
#
_symmetry.space_group_name_H-M   'P 1'
#
loop_
_entity.id
_entity.type
_entity.pdbx_description
1 polymer ?
#
loop_
_entity_poly.entity_id
_entity_poly.type
_entity_poly.pdbx_seq_one_letter_code
_entity_poly.pdbx_strand_id
1 'polypeptide(L)'
;MINELDAMTARVRQQWEEGQRLDPRPRILITGCPIGGAAEKVVRAIEENGGWVVGYENCTGAKATEQCVAETGDVYDALADKYLAIGCSCVSPNDQRLQMLSQMVEEYQVDGVVDVILQACHTYAVESLAIKRHVRHQHNIAVGVAMALYRY
;
A
#
# COMPACT_ATOMS: atom_id res chain seq x y z
N MET A 1 6.70 21.69 -2.47
CA MET A 1 6.60 20.23 -2.25
C MET A 1 7.04 19.80 -0.85
N ILE A 2 8.34 19.81 -0.48
CA ILE A 2 8.77 19.35 0.87
C ILE A 2 8.13 20.20 1.98
N ASN A 3 8.28 21.54 1.91
CA ASN A 3 7.67 22.44 2.88
C ASN A 3 6.12 22.31 2.98
N GLU A 4 5.47 21.91 1.89
CA GLU A 4 4.01 21.70 1.87
C GLU A 4 3.62 20.42 2.60
N LEU A 5 4.40 19.34 2.42
CA LEU A 5 4.23 18.07 3.14
C LEU A 5 4.50 18.25 4.64
N ASP A 6 5.54 18.99 5.01
CA ASP A 6 5.86 19.29 6.40
C ASP A 6 4.74 20.09 7.06
N ALA A 7 4.25 21.13 6.38
CA ALA A 7 3.13 21.94 6.87
C ALA A 7 1.83 21.13 7.00
N MET A 8 1.56 20.20 6.07
CA MET A 8 0.42 19.29 6.16
C MET A 8 0.55 18.33 7.33
N THR A 9 1.73 17.74 7.52
CA THR A 9 2.01 16.80 8.62
C THR A 9 1.87 17.48 9.98
N ALA A 10 2.42 18.69 10.13
CA ALA A 10 2.30 19.48 11.36
C ALA A 10 0.83 19.78 11.69
N ARG A 11 0.04 20.17 10.68
CA ARG A 11 -1.39 20.46 10.84
C ARG A 11 -2.19 19.24 11.29
N VAL A 12 -1.99 18.09 10.64
CA VAL A 12 -2.70 16.84 10.99
C VAL A 12 -2.32 16.37 12.40
N ARG A 13 -1.03 16.48 12.78
CA ARG A 13 -0.57 16.16 14.15
C ARG A 13 -1.20 17.08 15.19
N GLN A 14 -1.24 18.38 14.92
CA GLN A 14 -1.86 19.35 15.82
C GLN A 14 -3.36 19.06 16.01
N GLN A 15 -4.10 18.81 14.92
CA GLN A 15 -5.51 18.43 15.00
C GLN A 15 -5.71 17.15 15.82
N TRP A 16 -4.79 16.19 15.67
CA TRP A 16 -4.79 14.97 16.48
C TRP A 16 -4.50 15.27 17.96
N GLU A 17 -3.55 16.14 18.29
CA GLU A 17 -3.29 16.53 19.69
C GLU A 17 -4.47 17.29 20.32
N GLU A 18 -5.21 18.07 19.51
CA GLU A 18 -6.43 18.79 19.91
C GLU A 18 -7.67 17.87 20.02
N GLY A 19 -7.52 16.57 19.78
CA GLY A 19 -8.58 15.57 19.94
C GLY A 19 -9.49 15.39 18.72
N GLN A 20 -9.20 16.03 17.58
CA GLN A 20 -9.93 15.78 16.34
C GLN A 20 -9.62 14.35 15.86
N ARG A 21 -10.65 13.51 15.73
CA ARG A 21 -10.55 12.13 15.27
C ARG A 21 -11.62 11.89 14.21
N LEU A 22 -11.30 11.03 13.25
CA LEU A 22 -12.32 10.44 12.38
C LEU A 22 -13.10 9.39 13.18
N ASP A 23 -14.36 9.17 12.80
CA ASP A 23 -15.16 8.10 13.37
C ASP A 23 -14.45 6.74 13.18
N PRO A 24 -14.52 5.84 14.18
CA PRO A 24 -13.93 4.52 14.07
C PRO A 24 -14.64 3.72 12.98
N ARG A 25 -13.87 3.28 11.99
CA ARG A 25 -14.30 2.47 10.85
C ARG A 25 -13.24 1.43 10.53
N PRO A 26 -13.60 0.27 9.92
CA PRO A 26 -12.63 -0.71 9.47
C PRO A 26 -11.51 -0.08 8.62
N ARG A 27 -10.27 -0.38 8.98
CA ARG A 27 -9.05 0.16 8.38
C ARG A 27 -8.63 -0.72 7.22
N ILE A 28 -8.69 -0.20 6.01
CA ILE A 28 -8.49 -0.94 4.78
C ILE A 28 -7.15 -0.57 4.15
N LEU A 29 -6.31 -1.58 3.93
CA LEU A 29 -5.08 -1.44 3.16
C LEU A 29 -5.34 -1.81 1.70
N ILE A 30 -4.90 -0.95 0.78
CA ILE A 30 -4.96 -1.26 -0.66
C ILE A 30 -3.59 -1.80 -1.09
N THR A 31 -3.59 -2.97 -1.74
CA THR A 31 -2.38 -3.59 -2.33
C THR A 31 -2.59 -3.80 -3.83
N GLY A 32 -1.51 -4.07 -4.56
CA GLY A 32 -1.57 -4.53 -5.95
C GLY A 32 -1.03 -3.49 -6.93
N CYS A 33 -1.76 -3.28 -8.03
CA CYS A 33 -1.37 -2.35 -9.09
C CYS A 33 -1.35 -0.89 -8.61
N PRO A 34 -0.55 -0.01 -9.25
CA PRO A 34 -0.67 1.44 -9.01
C PRO A 34 -2.07 1.91 -9.37
N ILE A 35 -2.70 2.66 -8.48
CA ILE A 35 -4.14 2.94 -8.61
C ILE A 35 -4.46 4.27 -9.29
N GLY A 36 -3.50 5.19 -9.55
CA GLY A 36 -3.66 6.40 -10.37
C GLY A 36 -5.11 6.89 -10.59
N GLY A 37 -5.62 6.79 -11.83
CA GLY A 37 -7.00 7.15 -12.19
C GLY A 37 -8.11 6.20 -11.70
N ALA A 38 -7.77 5.00 -11.21
CA ALA A 38 -8.69 4.09 -10.55
C ALA A 38 -8.81 4.35 -9.02
N ALA A 39 -7.95 5.20 -8.47
CA ALA A 39 -7.87 5.48 -7.04
C ALA A 39 -9.18 6.08 -6.54
N GLU A 40 -9.72 7.07 -7.27
CA GLU A 40 -11.00 7.68 -6.92
C GLU A 40 -12.11 6.63 -6.83
N LYS A 41 -12.19 5.70 -7.79
CA LYS A 41 -13.23 4.67 -7.80
C LYS A 41 -13.10 3.70 -6.63
N VAL A 42 -11.89 3.19 -6.36
CA VAL A 42 -11.68 2.17 -5.32
C VAL A 42 -11.73 2.79 -3.92
N VAL A 43 -11.03 3.91 -3.71
CA VAL A 43 -11.00 4.61 -2.42
C VAL A 43 -12.40 5.10 -2.06
N ARG A 44 -13.09 5.79 -2.98
CA ARG A 44 -14.45 6.27 -2.73
C ARG A 44 -15.40 5.13 -2.43
N ALA A 45 -15.33 4.01 -3.17
CA ALA A 45 -16.16 2.86 -2.90
C ALA A 45 -15.91 2.27 -1.50
N ILE A 46 -14.66 2.22 -1.04
CA ILE A 46 -14.34 1.76 0.32
C ILE A 46 -14.91 2.72 1.37
N GLU A 47 -14.70 4.02 1.19
CA GLU A 47 -15.11 5.05 2.17
C GLU A 47 -16.63 5.23 2.26
N GLU A 48 -17.33 5.17 1.13
CA GLU A 48 -18.80 5.20 1.06
C GLU A 48 -19.43 3.94 1.68
N ASN A 49 -18.72 2.81 1.70
CA ASN A 49 -19.14 1.58 2.35
C ASN A 49 -18.61 1.46 3.80
N GLY A 50 -18.15 2.56 4.38
CA GLY A 50 -17.87 2.66 5.80
C GLY A 50 -16.49 2.15 6.22
N GLY A 51 -15.51 2.05 5.33
CA GLY A 51 -14.10 1.82 5.68
C GLY A 51 -13.27 3.09 5.63
N TRP A 52 -12.05 3.06 6.17
CA TRP A 52 -11.02 4.08 5.93
C TRP A 52 -9.83 3.48 5.19
N VAL A 53 -9.39 4.10 4.11
CA VAL A 53 -8.14 3.70 3.46
C VAL A 53 -6.98 4.23 4.29
N VAL A 54 -6.15 3.32 4.81
CA VAL A 54 -5.04 3.68 5.71
C VAL A 54 -3.67 3.66 5.05
N GLY A 55 -3.57 3.12 3.84
CA GLY A 55 -2.33 3.09 3.10
C GLY A 55 -2.43 2.39 1.75
N TYR A 56 -1.35 2.50 0.98
CA TYR A 56 -1.22 1.91 -0.35
C TYR A 56 0.09 1.11 -0.43
N GLU A 57 -0.01 -0.22 -0.41
CA GLU A 57 1.08 -1.16 -0.71
C GLU A 57 1.17 -1.33 -2.25
N ASN A 58 1.52 -0.25 -2.96
CA ASN A 58 1.70 -0.26 -4.41
C ASN A 58 2.71 0.80 -4.87
N CYS A 59 2.99 0.86 -6.17
CA CYS A 59 4.01 1.76 -6.75
C CYS A 59 3.67 3.26 -6.64
N THR A 60 2.44 3.62 -6.27
CA THR A 60 2.03 5.01 -6.01
C THR A 60 2.06 5.38 -4.53
N GLY A 61 2.44 4.45 -3.65
CA GLY A 61 2.60 4.66 -2.21
C GLY A 61 3.86 3.99 -1.70
N ALA A 62 3.71 3.06 -0.75
CA ALA A 62 4.78 2.51 0.06
C ALA A 62 5.97 1.96 -0.73
N LYS A 63 5.74 1.29 -1.87
CA LYS A 63 6.82 0.70 -2.68
C LYS A 63 7.82 1.73 -3.19
N ALA A 64 7.39 2.98 -3.37
CA ALA A 64 8.25 4.04 -3.87
C ALA A 64 9.04 4.75 -2.76
N THR A 65 8.53 4.73 -1.51
CA THR A 65 8.97 5.64 -0.45
C THR A 65 9.49 4.98 0.81
N GLU A 66 9.08 3.76 1.17
CA GLU A 66 9.40 3.23 2.52
C GLU A 66 10.84 2.80 2.69
N GLN A 67 11.54 2.48 1.60
CA GLN A 67 12.94 2.15 1.66
C GLN A 67 13.80 3.25 1.04
N CYS A 68 14.54 3.95 1.90
CA CYS A 68 15.56 4.90 1.49
C CYS A 68 16.76 4.19 0.87
N VAL A 69 17.46 4.90 -0.03
CA VAL A 69 18.78 4.49 -0.51
C VAL A 69 19.78 4.65 0.63
N ALA A 70 20.69 3.68 0.80
CA ALA A 70 21.75 3.82 1.79
C ALA A 70 22.68 4.99 1.43
N GLU A 71 22.98 5.86 2.40
CA GLU A 71 23.85 7.03 2.20
C GLU A 71 25.35 6.70 2.37
N THR A 72 25.68 5.43 2.55
CA THR A 72 27.03 4.92 2.81
C THR A 72 27.32 3.73 1.91
N GLY A 73 28.59 3.54 1.55
CA GLY A 73 29.01 2.45 0.66
C GLY A 73 29.14 2.89 -0.80
N ASP A 74 29.17 1.92 -1.71
CA ASP A 74 29.17 2.20 -3.14
C ASP A 74 27.79 2.66 -3.61
N VAL A 75 27.75 3.72 -4.42
CA VAL A 75 26.50 4.35 -4.87
C VAL A 75 25.69 3.47 -5.81
N TYR A 76 26.36 2.66 -6.65
CA TYR A 76 25.67 1.79 -7.59
C TYR A 76 25.06 0.60 -6.88
N ASP A 77 25.79 0.02 -5.92
CA ASP A 77 25.27 -1.05 -5.06
C ASP A 77 24.07 -0.56 -4.24
N ALA A 78 24.18 0.61 -3.58
CA ALA A 78 23.10 1.16 -2.78
C ALA A 78 21.82 1.44 -3.60
N LEU A 79 21.97 1.92 -4.84
CA LEU A 79 20.84 2.10 -5.76
C LEU A 79 20.28 0.76 -6.22
N ALA A 80 21.13 -0.19 -6.61
CA ALA A 80 20.71 -1.50 -7.06
C ALA A 80 19.92 -2.24 -5.96
N ASP A 81 20.43 -2.25 -4.73
CA ASP A 81 19.79 -2.83 -3.57
C ASP A 81 18.40 -2.26 -3.34
N LYS A 82 18.28 -0.91 -3.34
CA LYS A 82 16.98 -0.24 -3.15
C LYS A 82 15.97 -0.57 -4.24
N TYR A 83 16.37 -0.61 -5.52
CA TYR A 83 15.43 -0.86 -6.62
C TYR A 83 15.08 -2.35 -6.79
N LEU A 84 16.03 -3.26 -6.53
CA LEU A 84 15.76 -4.69 -6.49
C LEU A 84 14.93 -5.07 -5.25
N ALA A 85 14.99 -4.27 -4.19
CA ALA A 85 14.20 -4.47 -3.00
C ALA A 85 12.70 -4.12 -3.13
N ILE A 86 12.30 -3.50 -4.25
CA ILE A 86 10.91 -3.13 -4.49
C ILE A 86 10.10 -4.40 -4.74
N GLY A 87 9.12 -4.68 -3.87
CA GLY A 87 8.23 -5.84 -3.95
C GLY A 87 7.24 -5.81 -5.12
N CYS A 88 7.70 -5.64 -6.36
CA CYS A 88 6.89 -5.69 -7.57
C CYS A 88 6.59 -7.14 -7.96
N SER A 89 5.38 -7.42 -8.43
CA SER A 89 4.98 -8.75 -8.93
C SER A 89 5.77 -9.24 -10.15
N CYS A 90 6.59 -8.38 -10.75
CA CYS A 90 7.52 -8.75 -11.82
C CYS A 90 8.79 -9.45 -11.32
N VAL A 91 9.07 -9.42 -10.02
CA VAL A 91 10.23 -10.09 -9.40
C VAL A 91 9.80 -11.45 -8.88
N SER A 92 10.66 -12.45 -8.98
CA SER A 92 10.41 -13.80 -8.43
C SER A 92 11.70 -14.45 -7.96
N PRO A 93 11.76 -14.99 -6.73
CA PRO A 93 10.72 -14.93 -5.69
C PRO A 93 10.52 -13.51 -5.15
N ASN A 94 9.31 -13.21 -4.62
CA ASN A 94 8.92 -11.85 -4.19
C ASN A 94 8.60 -11.78 -2.68
N ASP A 95 9.48 -12.36 -1.86
CA ASP A 95 9.25 -12.46 -0.42
C ASP A 95 9.23 -11.10 0.28
N GLN A 96 9.94 -10.10 -0.26
CA GLN A 96 9.92 -8.73 0.24
C GLN A 96 8.53 -8.10 0.18
N ARG A 97 7.74 -8.36 -0.87
CA ARG A 97 6.36 -7.87 -0.93
C ARG A 97 5.54 -8.42 0.24
N LEU A 98 5.72 -9.70 0.59
CA LEU A 98 5.02 -10.34 1.70
C LEU A 98 5.43 -9.76 3.06
N GLN A 99 6.72 -9.48 3.23
CA GLN A 99 7.27 -8.84 4.44
C GLN A 99 6.73 -7.42 4.59
N MET A 100 6.83 -6.60 3.55
CA MET A 100 6.31 -5.23 3.53
C MET A 100 4.81 -5.20 3.82
N LEU A 101 4.03 -6.07 3.18
CA LEU A 101 2.60 -6.17 3.42
C LEU A 101 2.27 -6.52 4.88
N SER A 102 3.07 -7.39 5.51
CA SER A 102 2.89 -7.75 6.93
C SER A 102 3.20 -6.58 7.85
N GLN A 103 4.33 -5.91 7.60
CA GLN A 103 4.72 -4.72 8.36
C GLN A 103 3.63 -3.65 8.29
N MET A 104 3.11 -3.35 7.10
CA MET A 104 2.04 -2.37 6.94
C MET A 104 0.73 -2.80 7.62
N VAL A 105 0.41 -4.09 7.58
CA VAL A 105 -0.78 -4.63 8.29
C VAL A 105 -0.69 -4.39 9.79
N GLU A 106 0.48 -4.64 10.38
CA GLU A 106 0.73 -4.45 11.80
C GLU A 106 0.81 -2.96 12.19
N GLU A 107 1.65 -2.19 11.49
CA GLU A 107 1.91 -0.77 11.78
C GLU A 107 0.65 0.08 11.61
N TYR A 108 -0.13 -0.17 10.56
CA TYR A 108 -1.35 0.58 10.29
C TYR A 108 -2.59 -0.05 10.91
N GLN A 109 -2.46 -1.12 11.71
CA GLN A 109 -3.56 -1.80 12.39
C GLN A 109 -4.72 -2.10 11.42
N VAL A 110 -4.42 -2.85 10.36
CA VAL A 110 -5.35 -3.10 9.26
C VAL A 110 -6.41 -4.12 9.65
N ASP A 111 -7.67 -3.85 9.30
CA ASP A 111 -8.82 -4.76 9.50
C ASP A 111 -9.18 -5.54 8.23
N GLY A 112 -8.77 -5.05 7.06
CA GLY A 112 -9.09 -5.63 5.76
C GLY A 112 -8.11 -5.22 4.66
N VAL A 113 -7.88 -6.10 3.70
CA VAL A 113 -7.03 -5.81 2.53
C VAL A 113 -7.87 -5.86 1.25
N VAL A 114 -7.68 -4.87 0.38
CA VAL A 114 -8.23 -4.85 -0.98
C VAL A 114 -7.08 -4.95 -1.97
N ASP A 115 -7.00 -6.10 -2.65
CA ASP A 115 -6.04 -6.36 -3.72
C ASP A 115 -6.60 -5.86 -5.04
N VAL A 116 -6.01 -4.77 -5.55
CA VAL A 116 -6.44 -4.10 -6.77
C VAL A 116 -5.61 -4.61 -7.94
N ILE A 117 -6.31 -5.18 -8.93
CA ILE A 117 -5.70 -5.72 -10.14
C ILE A 117 -6.25 -4.94 -11.33
N LEU A 118 -5.37 -4.26 -12.07
CA LEU A 118 -5.75 -3.65 -13.34
C LEU A 118 -6.00 -4.76 -14.37
N GLN A 119 -7.03 -4.59 -15.23
CA GLN A 119 -7.23 -5.50 -16.34
C GLN A 119 -5.96 -5.62 -17.19
N ALA A 120 -5.57 -6.85 -17.51
CA ALA A 120 -4.34 -7.22 -18.21
C ALA A 120 -3.03 -7.09 -17.39
N CYS A 121 -3.10 -6.82 -16.09
CA CYS A 121 -1.93 -6.90 -15.22
C CYS A 121 -1.71 -8.35 -14.73
N HIS A 122 -1.14 -9.18 -15.60
CA HIS A 122 -1.03 -10.63 -15.39
C HIS A 122 -0.18 -11.01 -14.18
N THR A 123 0.95 -10.33 -13.95
CA THR A 123 1.86 -10.66 -12.85
C THR A 123 1.20 -10.46 -11.49
N TYR A 124 0.51 -9.33 -11.29
CA TYR A 124 -0.29 -9.10 -10.08
C TYR A 124 -1.46 -10.08 -9.97
N ALA A 125 -2.14 -10.42 -11.07
CA ALA A 125 -3.22 -11.39 -11.06
C ALA A 125 -2.75 -12.80 -10.63
N VAL A 126 -1.59 -13.24 -11.13
CA VAL A 126 -0.99 -14.53 -10.75
C VAL A 126 -0.58 -14.52 -9.27
N GLU A 127 0.00 -13.42 -8.79
CA GLU A 127 0.48 -13.31 -7.40
C GLU A 127 -0.65 -13.13 -6.38
N SER A 128 -1.84 -12.66 -6.79
CA SER A 128 -2.98 -12.37 -5.92
C SER A 128 -3.36 -13.52 -4.97
N LEU A 129 -3.29 -14.77 -5.43
CA LEU A 129 -3.58 -15.93 -4.58
C LEU A 129 -2.55 -16.10 -3.45
N ALA A 130 -1.27 -15.83 -3.72
CA ALA A 130 -0.21 -15.89 -2.71
C ALA A 130 -0.41 -14.78 -1.66
N ILE A 131 -0.72 -13.57 -2.09
CA ILE A 131 -1.06 -12.43 -1.20
C ILE A 131 -2.25 -12.79 -0.30
N LYS A 132 -3.33 -13.27 -0.89
CA LYS A 132 -4.54 -13.66 -0.15
C LYS A 132 -4.26 -14.75 0.89
N ARG A 133 -3.44 -15.74 0.55
CA ARG A 133 -3.04 -16.80 1.48
C ARG A 133 -2.17 -16.23 2.61
N HIS A 134 -1.15 -15.46 2.27
CA HIS A 134 -0.23 -14.86 3.23
C HIS A 134 -0.97 -14.04 4.30
N VAL A 135 -1.81 -13.08 3.88
CA VAL A 135 -2.57 -12.22 4.81
C VAL A 135 -3.53 -13.02 5.69
N ARG A 136 -4.22 -14.01 5.12
CA ARG A 136 -5.15 -14.85 5.90
C ARG A 136 -4.44 -15.74 6.91
N HIS A 137 -3.32 -16.34 6.51
CA HIS A 137 -2.58 -17.28 7.37
C HIS A 137 -1.78 -16.58 8.47
N GLN A 138 -1.16 -15.45 8.16
CA GLN A 138 -0.30 -14.74 9.12
C GLN A 138 -1.10 -13.80 10.03
N HIS A 139 -2.13 -13.13 9.48
CA HIS A 139 -2.82 -12.03 10.18
C HIS A 139 -4.29 -12.29 10.45
N ASN A 140 -4.87 -13.37 9.93
CA ASN A 140 -6.30 -13.69 10.03
C ASN A 140 -7.22 -12.56 9.51
N ILE A 141 -6.76 -11.81 8.51
CA ILE A 141 -7.48 -10.68 7.91
C ILE A 141 -8.15 -11.09 6.59
N ALA A 142 -9.33 -10.54 6.32
CA ALA A 142 -10.04 -10.74 5.07
C ALA A 142 -9.37 -9.98 3.90
N VAL A 143 -9.23 -10.66 2.76
CA VAL A 143 -8.72 -10.07 1.51
C VAL A 143 -9.80 -10.14 0.43
N GLY A 144 -10.24 -8.96 -0.03
CA GLY A 144 -11.08 -8.78 -1.22
C GLY A 144 -10.22 -8.49 -2.45
N VAL A 145 -10.70 -8.89 -3.64
CA VAL A 145 -10.02 -8.59 -4.90
C VAL A 145 -10.91 -7.66 -5.73
N ALA A 146 -10.35 -6.54 -6.17
CA ALA A 146 -11.03 -5.55 -6.99
C ALA A 146 -10.35 -5.45 -8.36
N MET A 147 -11.06 -5.84 -9.41
CA MET A 147 -10.56 -5.64 -10.76
C MET A 147 -10.92 -4.24 -11.25
N ALA A 148 -9.89 -3.46 -11.61
CA ALA A 148 -10.03 -2.08 -12.03
C ALA A 148 -9.77 -1.92 -13.54
N LEU A 149 -10.51 -1.00 -14.16
CA LEU A 149 -10.35 -0.60 -15.55
C LEU A 149 -9.99 0.87 -15.57
N TYR A 150 -8.99 1.24 -16.36
CA TYR A 150 -8.85 2.62 -16.81
C TYR A 150 -9.98 2.89 -17.80
N ARG A 151 -11.06 3.48 -17.33
CA ARG A 151 -12.00 4.20 -18.19
C ARG A 151 -11.61 5.67 -18.07
N TYR A 152 -11.10 6.23 -19.16
CA TYR A 152 -10.93 7.67 -19.35
C TYR A 152 -12.30 8.33 -19.51
#